data_AF-A0A5E4GC71-F1
#
_entry.id   AF-A0A5E4GC71-F1
#
_cell.length_a   1.000
_cell.length_b   1.000
_cell.length_c   1.000
_cell.angle_alpha   90.00
_cell.angle_beta   90.00
_cell.angle_gamma   90.00
#
_symmetry.space_group_name_H-M   'P 1'
#
loop_
_entity.id
_entity.type
_entity.pdbx_description
1 polymer ?
#
loop_
_entity_poly.entity_id
_entity_poly.type
_entity_poly.pdbx_seq_one_letter_code
_entity_poly.pdbx_strand_id
1 'polypeptide(L)'
;MLLANWICDNYLKDPLATSIVDSVHLHILPSMNPDGFLLRRRGNANNIDLNRDFPDQFVPVNDYVNGRQPETRAIMKWLREIQFTASASLHGGALVANYPWDGTQDKRKNYFACPDDETFRFLASVYSGSHHNMSLSKEFEGGITNGASWYPIYGGMQDWNYIHAGCFELTLEISDNKWPIANELLTLWEYNKMSMLNLVASLIKTGVHGRIFSSDGGRPLPGFIVIKGINYTVQASRGIADYHRLLASGGRYEVTASAPGYKSKTTGIWLDKGGTNVDFVLDPNVNLRGIPLRSAFECRWGTRSVIWDTHLEVYLLLIVIVGFLLFLCKRRTYSRLKQRQLAGPKRPVVV
;
A
#
# COMPACT_ATOMS: atom_id res chain seq x y z
N MET A 1 16.99 -13.22 2.65
CA MET A 1 18.29 -12.67 3.13
C MET A 1 19.35 -12.63 2.04
N LEU A 2 19.61 -13.73 1.31
CA LEU A 2 20.66 -13.76 0.26
C LEU A 2 20.48 -12.69 -0.83
N LEU A 3 19.25 -12.36 -1.22
CA LEU A 3 18.97 -11.26 -2.15
C LEU A 3 19.49 -9.90 -1.66
N ALA A 4 19.25 -9.58 -0.39
CA ALA A 4 19.69 -8.30 0.19
C ALA A 4 21.22 -8.21 0.20
N ASN A 5 21.89 -9.27 0.65
CA ASN A 5 23.35 -9.34 0.64
C ASN A 5 23.91 -9.21 -0.77
N TRP A 6 23.35 -9.95 -1.74
CA TRP A 6 23.81 -9.90 -3.12
C TRP A 6 23.66 -8.49 -3.72
N ILE A 7 22.54 -7.80 -3.49
CA ILE A 7 22.36 -6.43 -3.97
C ILE A 7 23.40 -5.50 -3.33
N CYS A 8 23.61 -5.58 -2.01
CA CYS A 8 24.61 -4.75 -1.33
C CYS A 8 26.05 -5.03 -1.82
N ASP A 9 26.41 -6.30 -1.99
CA ASP A 9 27.76 -6.70 -2.40
C ASP A 9 28.07 -6.31 -3.84
N ASN A 10 27.04 -6.18 -4.68
CA ASN A 10 27.15 -5.91 -6.11
C ASN A 10 26.72 -4.49 -6.52
N TYR A 11 26.27 -3.65 -5.59
CA TYR A 11 26.01 -2.24 -5.89
C TYR A 11 27.28 -1.56 -6.41
N LEU A 12 27.15 -0.81 -7.51
CA LEU A 12 28.24 -0.17 -8.27
C LEU A 12 29.23 -1.15 -8.96
N LYS A 13 28.99 -2.47 -8.89
CA LYS A 13 29.80 -3.50 -9.58
C LYS A 13 29.02 -4.20 -10.68
N ASP A 14 27.76 -4.53 -10.39
CA ASP A 14 26.84 -5.14 -11.34
C ASP A 14 25.84 -4.08 -11.86
N PRO A 15 25.65 -3.96 -13.19
CA PRO A 15 24.74 -2.98 -13.77
C PRO A 15 23.28 -3.17 -13.35
N LEU A 16 22.83 -4.41 -13.16
CA LEU A 16 21.45 -4.71 -12.75
C LEU A 16 21.23 -4.32 -11.28
N ALA A 17 22.16 -4.69 -10.39
CA ALA A 17 22.12 -4.27 -8.99
C ALA A 17 22.11 -2.74 -8.87
N THR A 18 23.00 -2.06 -9.62
CA THR A 18 23.07 -0.59 -9.64
C THR A 18 21.76 0.03 -10.11
N SER A 19 21.21 -0.45 -11.22
CA SER A 19 19.92 0.03 -11.72
C SER A 19 18.78 -0.16 -10.72
N ILE A 20 18.76 -1.27 -9.98
CA ILE A 20 17.74 -1.54 -8.96
C ILE A 20 17.88 -0.54 -7.80
N VAL A 21 19.08 -0.38 -7.24
CA VAL A 21 19.31 0.50 -6.09
C VAL A 21 19.03 1.96 -6.43
N ASP A 22 19.42 2.42 -7.62
CA ASP A 22 19.26 3.82 -8.01
C ASP A 22 17.81 4.17 -8.42
N SER A 23 17.05 3.19 -8.93
CA SER A 23 15.70 3.44 -9.51
C SER A 23 14.54 2.92 -8.67
N VAL A 24 14.77 2.04 -7.69
CA VAL A 24 13.72 1.37 -6.93
C VAL A 24 13.96 1.51 -5.43
N HIS A 25 12.95 2.02 -4.71
CA HIS A 25 12.93 1.95 -3.26
C HIS A 25 12.49 0.56 -2.81
N LEU A 26 13.45 -0.37 -2.74
CA LEU A 26 13.20 -1.78 -2.46
C LEU A 26 13.11 -2.04 -0.95
N HIS A 27 11.98 -2.59 -0.50
CA HIS A 27 11.79 -3.09 0.85
C HIS A 27 11.83 -4.63 0.87
N ILE A 28 12.53 -5.22 1.83
CA ILE A 28 12.62 -6.68 2.00
C ILE A 28 12.17 -7.03 3.42
N LEU A 29 11.11 -7.83 3.55
CA LEU A 29 10.65 -8.42 4.81
C LEU A 29 11.00 -9.91 4.81
N PRO A 30 12.06 -10.35 5.51
CA PRO A 30 12.50 -11.74 5.46
C PRO A 30 11.50 -12.73 6.07
N SER A 31 10.71 -12.31 7.06
CA SER A 31 9.68 -13.13 7.69
C SER A 31 8.53 -12.27 8.22
N MET A 32 7.33 -12.55 7.72
CA MET A 32 6.08 -12.01 8.27
C MET A 32 5.63 -12.81 9.50
N ASN A 33 6.01 -14.10 9.61
CA ASN A 33 5.60 -15.00 10.68
C ASN A 33 6.80 -15.61 11.43
N PRO A 34 7.55 -14.81 12.21
CA PRO A 34 8.71 -15.30 12.96
C PRO A 34 8.32 -16.34 14.04
N ASP A 35 7.15 -16.20 14.68
CA ASP A 35 6.68 -17.12 15.71
C ASP A 35 6.35 -18.50 15.13
N GLY A 36 5.65 -18.55 14.00
CA GLY A 36 5.37 -19.79 13.28
C GLY A 36 6.64 -20.48 12.79
N PHE A 37 7.62 -19.70 12.32
CA PHE A 37 8.94 -20.24 11.94
C PHE A 37 9.65 -20.90 13.13
N LEU A 38 9.73 -20.22 14.28
CA LEU A 38 10.35 -20.77 15.49
C LEU A 38 9.65 -22.06 15.96
N LEU A 39 8.32 -22.11 15.86
CA LEU A 39 7.49 -23.25 16.22
C LEU A 39 7.39 -24.33 15.12
N ARG A 40 8.09 -24.16 13.99
CA ARG A 40 8.06 -25.02 12.81
C ARG A 40 6.64 -25.35 12.32
N ARG A 41 5.77 -24.34 12.26
CA ARG A 41 4.38 -24.48 11.82
C ARG A 41 3.94 -23.37 10.88
N ARG A 42 2.81 -23.59 10.19
CA ARG A 42 2.22 -22.64 9.24
C ARG A 42 1.59 -21.43 9.93
N GLY A 43 0.78 -21.67 10.96
CA GLY A 43 0.06 -20.60 11.66
C GLY A 43 0.98 -19.74 12.52
N ASN A 44 0.52 -18.55 12.89
CA ASN A 44 1.24 -17.66 13.81
C ASN A 44 1.21 -18.18 15.27
N ALA A 45 1.59 -17.37 16.27
CA ALA A 45 1.56 -17.74 17.69
C ALA A 45 0.18 -18.25 18.18
N ASN A 46 -0.91 -17.75 17.59
CA ASN A 46 -2.29 -18.17 17.89
C ASN A 46 -2.78 -19.33 17.00
N ASN A 47 -1.89 -19.92 16.20
CA ASN A 47 -2.20 -20.97 15.23
C ASN A 47 -3.22 -20.55 14.15
N ILE A 48 -3.25 -19.25 13.82
CA ILE A 48 -4.07 -18.70 12.74
C ILE A 48 -3.26 -18.65 11.44
N ASP A 49 -3.88 -19.04 10.32
CA ASP A 49 -3.30 -18.90 8.99
C ASP A 49 -3.37 -17.43 8.56
N LEU A 50 -2.22 -16.76 8.54
CA LEU A 50 -2.13 -15.34 8.17
C LEU A 50 -2.57 -15.08 6.73
N ASN A 51 -2.46 -16.06 5.82
CA ASN A 51 -2.94 -15.92 4.45
C ASN A 51 -4.44 -16.26 4.31
N ARG A 52 -5.20 -16.20 5.42
CA ARG A 52 -6.66 -16.26 5.50
C ARG A 52 -7.24 -15.17 6.42
N ASP A 53 -6.39 -14.25 6.90
CA ASP A 53 -6.74 -13.28 7.94
C ASP A 53 -6.96 -11.84 7.39
N PHE A 54 -6.71 -11.62 6.10
CA PHE A 54 -6.97 -10.34 5.45
C PHE A 54 -8.47 -10.18 5.11
N PRO A 55 -9.00 -8.94 5.03
CA PRO A 55 -10.33 -8.70 4.47
C PRO A 55 -10.43 -9.22 3.04
N ASP A 56 -11.59 -9.78 2.68
CA ASP A 56 -11.82 -10.43 1.39
C ASP A 56 -13.02 -9.81 0.67
N GLN A 57 -12.97 -9.77 -0.67
CA GLN A 57 -14.01 -9.16 -1.50
C GLN A 57 -15.28 -10.01 -1.66
N PHE A 58 -15.21 -11.32 -1.44
CA PHE A 58 -16.32 -12.27 -1.61
C PHE A 58 -16.85 -12.81 -0.29
N VAL A 59 -15.97 -13.00 0.68
CA VAL A 59 -16.32 -13.59 1.98
C VAL A 59 -16.14 -12.53 3.06
N PRO A 60 -17.20 -12.18 3.82
CA PRO A 60 -17.06 -11.29 4.97
C PRO A 60 -16.32 -12.01 6.10
N VAL A 61 -14.99 -12.00 6.05
CA VAL A 61 -14.11 -12.49 7.12
C VAL A 61 -13.86 -11.33 8.09
N ASN A 62 -14.80 -11.14 9.02
CA ASN A 62 -14.69 -10.24 10.16
C ASN A 62 -13.99 -8.90 9.84
N ASP A 63 -14.68 -7.94 9.22
CA ASP A 63 -14.09 -6.68 8.72
C ASP A 63 -13.52 -5.75 9.81
N TYR A 64 -13.67 -6.11 11.08
CA TYR A 64 -13.07 -5.38 12.19
C TYR A 64 -11.55 -5.61 12.21
N VAL A 65 -10.79 -4.57 11.83
CA VAL A 65 -9.31 -4.56 11.86
C VAL A 65 -8.75 -5.00 13.23
N ASN A 66 -9.46 -4.75 14.34
CA ASN A 66 -9.04 -5.14 15.69
C ASN A 66 -9.20 -6.64 15.98
N GLY A 67 -9.93 -7.38 15.16
CA GLY A 67 -10.07 -8.84 15.25
C GLY A 67 -8.96 -9.61 14.53
N ARG A 68 -8.03 -8.93 13.86
CA ARG A 68 -6.95 -9.52 13.06
C ARG A 68 -5.69 -9.77 13.87
N GLN A 69 -4.89 -10.71 13.39
CA GLN A 69 -3.59 -11.01 13.97
C GLN A 69 -2.65 -9.79 13.91
N PRO A 70 -1.74 -9.63 14.88
CA PRO A 70 -0.84 -8.48 14.92
C PRO A 70 0.03 -8.37 13.66
N GLU A 71 0.44 -9.48 13.06
CA GLU A 71 1.22 -9.54 11.82
C GLU A 71 0.42 -8.97 10.64
N THR A 72 -0.83 -9.44 10.46
CA THR A 72 -1.75 -8.93 9.43
C THR A 72 -1.96 -7.43 9.57
N ARG A 73 -2.22 -6.95 10.80
CA ARG A 73 -2.39 -5.51 11.07
C ARG A 73 -1.15 -4.70 10.76
N ALA A 74 0.05 -5.23 11.04
CA ALA A 74 1.32 -4.57 10.74
C ALA A 74 1.50 -4.40 9.23
N ILE A 75 1.25 -5.45 8.44
CA ILE A 75 1.30 -5.38 6.97
C ILE A 75 0.27 -4.39 6.43
N MET A 76 -0.99 -4.49 6.86
CA MET A 76 -2.04 -3.55 6.44
C MET A 76 -1.70 -2.09 6.79
N LYS A 77 -1.04 -1.85 7.93
CA LYS A 77 -0.59 -0.51 8.33
C LYS A 77 0.55 -0.05 7.42
N TRP A 78 1.54 -0.91 7.18
CA TRP A 78 2.71 -0.60 6.36
C TRP A 78 2.33 -0.20 4.93
N LEU A 79 1.41 -0.95 4.31
CA LEU A 79 0.85 -0.66 2.98
C LEU A 79 0.00 0.60 2.88
N ARG A 80 -0.43 1.18 4.02
CA ARG A 80 -1.08 2.50 4.04
C ARG A 80 -0.11 3.65 4.25
N GLU A 81 1.03 3.38 4.89
CA GLU A 81 2.07 4.38 5.17
C GLU A 81 2.97 4.60 3.94
N ILE A 82 3.22 3.56 3.17
CA ILE A 82 4.03 3.60 1.95
C ILE A 82 3.17 3.13 0.77
N GLN A 83 3.13 3.94 -0.29
CA GLN A 83 2.41 3.60 -1.52
C GLN A 83 3.27 2.65 -2.38
N PHE A 84 3.17 1.35 -2.13
CA PHE A 84 3.88 0.33 -2.89
C PHE A 84 3.28 0.16 -4.29
N THR A 85 4.15 0.10 -5.31
CA THR A 85 3.73 -0.17 -6.70
C THR A 85 3.53 -1.67 -6.96
N ALA A 86 4.43 -2.50 -6.45
CA ALA A 86 4.40 -3.95 -6.60
C ALA A 86 5.02 -4.64 -5.39
N SER A 87 4.68 -5.92 -5.23
CA SER A 87 5.14 -6.80 -4.18
C SER A 87 5.26 -8.23 -4.70
N ALA A 88 5.96 -9.07 -3.96
CA ALA A 88 5.89 -10.52 -4.13
C ALA A 88 6.07 -11.18 -2.77
N SER A 89 5.19 -12.12 -2.44
CA SER A 89 5.29 -12.95 -1.24
C SER A 89 5.89 -14.30 -1.61
N LEU A 90 6.79 -14.82 -0.76
CA LEU A 90 7.46 -16.10 -1.02
C LEU A 90 6.83 -17.21 -0.18
N HIS A 91 6.46 -18.30 -0.85
CA HIS A 91 5.79 -19.47 -0.30
C HIS A 91 6.53 -20.76 -0.71
N GLY A 92 6.16 -21.88 -0.09
CA GLY A 92 6.64 -23.19 -0.48
C GLY A 92 5.53 -24.24 -0.36
N GLY A 93 5.72 -25.36 -1.06
CA GLY A 93 4.76 -26.43 -1.22
C GLY A 93 4.40 -26.73 -2.67
N ALA A 94 4.87 -25.91 -3.61
CA ALA A 94 4.78 -26.10 -5.05
C ALA A 94 5.91 -25.31 -5.74
N LEU A 95 5.95 -25.35 -7.07
CA LEU A 95 6.84 -24.54 -7.90
C LEU A 95 6.06 -23.81 -9.00
N VAL A 96 5.58 -22.60 -8.70
CA VAL A 96 4.72 -21.80 -9.60
C VAL A 96 4.65 -20.33 -9.17
N ALA A 97 4.53 -19.41 -10.14
CA ALA A 97 4.16 -18.02 -9.87
C ALA A 97 2.64 -17.84 -9.94
N ASN A 98 2.01 -17.68 -8.79
CA ASN A 98 0.58 -17.46 -8.62
C ASN A 98 0.21 -15.97 -8.71
N TYR A 99 -0.89 -15.66 -9.39
CA TYR A 99 -1.38 -14.29 -9.56
C TYR A 99 -2.90 -14.16 -9.34
N PRO A 100 -3.40 -12.93 -9.08
CA PRO A 100 -4.81 -12.67 -8.82
C PRO A 100 -5.77 -13.08 -9.95
N TRP A 101 -7.03 -13.33 -9.65
CA TRP A 101 -7.58 -13.43 -8.29
C TRP A 101 -7.31 -14.80 -7.65
N ASP A 102 -7.23 -14.82 -6.33
CA ASP A 102 -7.06 -16.04 -5.54
C ASP A 102 -8.38 -16.77 -5.26
N GLY A 103 -9.53 -16.13 -5.45
CA GLY A 103 -10.84 -16.73 -5.24
C GLY A 103 -11.89 -16.26 -6.25
N THR A 104 -13.04 -16.95 -6.25
CA THR A 104 -14.22 -16.55 -7.02
C THR A 104 -15.41 -16.30 -6.10
N GLN A 105 -16.40 -15.55 -6.59
CA GLN A 105 -17.64 -15.33 -5.86
C GLN A 105 -18.43 -16.62 -5.59
N ASP A 106 -18.44 -17.55 -6.56
CA ASP A 106 -19.17 -18.83 -6.47
C ASP A 106 -18.38 -19.96 -5.79
N LYS A 107 -17.14 -19.66 -5.36
CA LYS A 107 -16.20 -20.59 -4.70
C LYS A 107 -15.77 -21.79 -5.53
N ARG A 108 -15.99 -21.76 -6.84
CA ARG A 108 -15.54 -22.81 -7.75
C ARG A 108 -14.11 -22.59 -8.17
N LYS A 109 -13.41 -23.70 -8.41
CA LYS A 109 -12.07 -23.71 -8.99
C LYS A 109 -12.16 -23.42 -10.49
N ASN A 110 -12.12 -22.14 -10.84
CA ASN A 110 -12.20 -21.65 -12.21
C ASN A 110 -11.29 -20.43 -12.37
N TYR A 111 -10.82 -20.18 -13.60
CA TYR A 111 -10.08 -18.96 -13.91
C TYR A 111 -10.93 -17.72 -13.63
N PHE A 112 -10.38 -16.79 -12.86
CA PHE A 112 -11.06 -15.56 -12.52
C PHE A 112 -10.11 -14.37 -12.64
N ALA A 113 -10.24 -13.66 -13.77
CA ALA A 113 -9.37 -12.57 -14.16
C ALA A 113 -9.61 -11.31 -13.31
N CYS A 114 -8.53 -10.65 -12.90
CA CYS A 114 -8.60 -9.28 -12.40
C CYS A 114 -8.56 -8.27 -13.57
N PRO A 115 -8.90 -6.98 -13.36
CA PRO A 115 -8.80 -5.97 -14.41
C PRO A 115 -7.41 -5.91 -15.07
N ASP A 116 -6.36 -6.21 -14.31
CA ASP A 116 -4.96 -6.20 -14.73
C ASP A 116 -4.38 -7.59 -15.06
N ASP A 117 -5.24 -8.56 -15.42
CA ASP A 117 -4.84 -9.96 -15.64
C ASP A 117 -3.65 -10.11 -16.59
N GLU A 118 -3.63 -9.38 -17.71
CA GLU A 118 -2.52 -9.40 -18.66
C GLU A 118 -1.19 -8.93 -18.02
N THR A 119 -1.24 -7.84 -17.25
CA THR A 119 -0.07 -7.31 -16.52
C THR A 119 0.42 -8.32 -15.49
N PHE A 120 -0.47 -8.95 -14.73
CA PHE A 120 -0.10 -9.96 -13.75
C PHE A 120 0.51 -11.22 -14.37
N ARG A 121 -0.07 -11.72 -15.47
CA ARG A 121 0.49 -12.83 -16.25
C ARG A 121 1.87 -12.50 -16.80
N PHE A 122 2.07 -11.27 -17.26
CA PHE A 122 3.38 -10.80 -17.70
C PHE A 122 4.40 -10.83 -16.56
N LEU A 123 4.09 -10.24 -15.40
CA LEU A 123 4.98 -10.22 -14.24
C LEU A 123 5.30 -11.64 -13.72
N ALA A 124 4.28 -12.51 -13.65
CA ALA A 124 4.46 -13.91 -13.28
C ALA A 124 5.37 -14.64 -14.28
N SER A 125 5.20 -14.38 -15.57
CA SER A 125 6.04 -14.93 -16.65
C SER A 125 7.49 -14.46 -16.56
N VAL A 126 7.74 -13.20 -16.14
CA VAL A 126 9.11 -12.68 -15.91
C VAL A 126 9.82 -13.51 -14.84
N TYR A 127 9.14 -13.79 -13.72
CA TYR A 127 9.72 -14.59 -12.64
C TYR A 127 9.94 -16.04 -13.07
N SER A 128 8.89 -16.70 -13.58
CA SER A 128 8.90 -18.09 -14.00
C SER A 128 9.90 -18.37 -15.13
N GLY A 129 9.93 -17.50 -16.14
CA GLY A 129 10.83 -17.62 -17.30
C GLY A 129 12.30 -17.40 -16.96
N SER A 130 12.59 -16.65 -15.89
CA SER A 130 13.95 -16.44 -15.39
C SER A 130 14.39 -17.51 -14.37
N HIS A 131 13.47 -18.34 -13.90
CA HIS A 131 13.75 -19.37 -12.92
C HIS A 131 14.40 -20.56 -13.61
N HIS A 132 15.21 -21.33 -12.88
CA HIS A 132 15.93 -22.48 -13.42
C HIS A 132 15.05 -23.47 -14.21
N ASN A 133 13.86 -23.80 -13.68
CA ASN A 133 12.97 -24.80 -14.25
C ASN A 133 11.47 -24.55 -14.03
N MET A 134 11.06 -23.37 -13.50
CA MET A 134 9.63 -23.14 -13.18
C MET A 134 8.78 -23.10 -14.45
N SER A 135 9.27 -22.41 -15.49
CA SER A 135 8.62 -22.32 -16.80
C SER A 135 8.49 -23.64 -17.56
N LEU A 136 9.25 -24.67 -17.15
CA LEU A 136 9.23 -26.01 -17.72
C LEU A 136 8.23 -26.93 -17.01
N SER A 137 7.42 -26.39 -16.10
CA SER A 137 6.43 -27.17 -15.35
C SER A 137 5.44 -27.85 -16.30
N LYS A 138 5.15 -29.13 -15.99
CA LYS A 138 4.11 -29.92 -16.67
C LYS A 138 2.74 -29.76 -16.02
N GLU A 139 2.70 -29.28 -14.78
CA GLU A 139 1.47 -29.05 -14.03
C GLU A 139 0.91 -27.64 -14.30
N PHE A 140 1.79 -26.65 -14.35
CA PHE A 140 1.44 -25.25 -14.57
C PHE A 140 2.06 -24.78 -15.88
N GLU A 141 1.23 -24.59 -16.91
CA GLU A 141 1.70 -24.13 -18.22
C GLU A 141 2.46 -22.80 -18.10
N GLY A 142 3.70 -22.78 -18.57
CA GLY A 142 4.59 -21.62 -18.45
C GLY A 142 5.04 -21.32 -17.02
N GLY A 143 4.77 -22.20 -16.05
CA GLY A 143 5.13 -22.04 -14.64
C GLY A 143 4.37 -20.92 -13.92
N ILE A 144 3.19 -20.55 -14.41
CA ILE A 144 2.33 -19.52 -13.82
C ILE A 144 0.92 -20.06 -13.59
N THR A 145 0.17 -19.50 -12.64
CA THR A 145 -1.23 -19.89 -12.43
C THR A 145 -2.07 -18.75 -11.86
N ASN A 146 -3.34 -18.67 -12.27
CA ASN A 146 -4.34 -17.85 -11.59
C ASN A 146 -4.77 -18.58 -10.31
N GLY A 147 -4.80 -17.88 -9.18
CA GLY A 147 -5.03 -18.53 -7.88
C GLY A 147 -6.37 -19.24 -7.76
N ALA A 148 -7.44 -18.59 -8.19
CA ALA A 148 -8.78 -19.16 -8.23
C ALA A 148 -8.86 -20.42 -9.13
N SER A 149 -8.12 -20.42 -10.24
CA SER A 149 -8.00 -21.57 -11.13
C SER A 149 -7.22 -22.73 -10.52
N TRP A 150 -6.27 -22.47 -9.63
CA TRP A 150 -5.48 -23.51 -8.97
C TRP A 150 -6.21 -24.11 -7.78
N TYR A 151 -6.54 -23.30 -6.77
CA TYR A 151 -7.44 -23.63 -5.68
C TYR A 151 -7.92 -22.33 -5.01
N PRO A 152 -9.25 -22.07 -4.98
CA PRO A 152 -9.76 -20.84 -4.39
C PRO A 152 -9.39 -20.67 -2.90
N ILE A 153 -8.89 -19.49 -2.56
CA ILE A 153 -8.65 -19.07 -1.17
C ILE A 153 -9.30 -17.71 -0.91
N TYR A 154 -9.54 -17.40 0.37
CA TYR A 154 -10.18 -16.17 0.80
C TYR A 154 -9.43 -15.56 1.97
N GLY A 155 -9.36 -14.24 2.00
CA GLY A 155 -8.61 -13.48 3.00
C GLY A 155 -7.09 -13.57 2.82
N GLY A 156 -6.67 -13.74 1.56
CA GLY A 156 -5.27 -13.76 1.18
C GLY A 156 -4.67 -12.34 1.12
N MET A 157 -3.37 -12.25 1.36
CA MET A 157 -2.62 -10.98 1.31
C MET A 157 -2.55 -10.41 -0.12
N GLN A 158 -2.39 -11.30 -1.11
CA GLN A 158 -2.19 -10.96 -2.52
C GLN A 158 -3.33 -10.10 -3.08
N ASP A 159 -4.56 -10.59 -2.98
CA ASP A 159 -5.74 -9.90 -3.50
C ASP A 159 -6.00 -8.60 -2.71
N TRP A 160 -5.77 -8.62 -1.39
CA TRP A 160 -5.93 -7.45 -0.53
C TRP A 160 -5.02 -6.29 -0.95
N ASN A 161 -3.75 -6.58 -1.29
CA ASN A 161 -2.79 -5.59 -1.77
C ASN A 161 -3.31 -4.84 -3.00
N TYR A 162 -3.82 -5.57 -3.98
CA TYR A 162 -4.30 -4.98 -5.23
C TYR A 162 -5.59 -4.18 -5.02
N ILE A 163 -6.53 -4.68 -4.21
CA ILE A 163 -7.83 -4.01 -3.97
C ILE A 163 -7.68 -2.76 -3.10
N HIS A 164 -6.88 -2.83 -2.04
CA HIS A 164 -6.90 -1.82 -0.97
C HIS A 164 -5.65 -0.93 -0.91
N ALA A 165 -4.50 -1.42 -1.37
CA ALA A 165 -3.24 -0.69 -1.29
C ALA A 165 -2.74 -0.16 -2.65
N GLY A 166 -3.37 -0.58 -3.75
CA GLY A 166 -2.93 -0.21 -5.08
C GLY A 166 -1.72 -1.01 -5.58
N CYS A 167 -1.29 -2.03 -4.82
CA CYS A 167 -0.01 -2.72 -4.99
C CYS A 167 -0.18 -4.06 -5.72
N PHE A 168 0.61 -4.28 -6.76
CA PHE A 168 0.55 -5.49 -7.57
C PHE A 168 1.37 -6.60 -6.91
N GLU A 169 0.72 -7.47 -6.15
CA GLU A 169 1.40 -8.58 -5.46
C GLU A 169 1.27 -9.90 -6.22
N LEU A 170 2.39 -10.63 -6.34
CA LEU A 170 2.42 -12.04 -6.74
C LEU A 170 2.63 -12.94 -5.52
N THR A 171 2.12 -14.17 -5.57
CA THR A 171 2.49 -15.24 -4.63
C THR A 171 3.41 -16.21 -5.35
N LEU A 172 4.65 -16.32 -4.88
CA LEU A 172 5.69 -17.12 -5.53
C LEU A 172 5.95 -18.38 -4.71
N GLU A 173 5.52 -19.53 -5.23
CA GLU A 173 5.85 -20.84 -4.67
C GLU A 173 7.22 -21.25 -5.23
N ILE A 174 8.26 -21.20 -4.38
CA ILE A 174 9.67 -21.29 -4.81
C ILE A 174 10.31 -22.67 -4.61
N SER A 175 9.61 -23.60 -3.96
CA SER A 175 10.09 -24.95 -3.70
C SER A 175 8.97 -25.90 -3.29
N ASP A 176 8.98 -27.14 -3.80
CA ASP A 176 8.05 -28.19 -3.37
C ASP A 176 8.23 -28.56 -1.88
N ASN A 177 9.50 -28.58 -1.43
CA ASN A 177 9.81 -28.78 -0.03
C ASN A 177 9.63 -27.46 0.74
N LYS A 178 8.69 -27.44 1.70
CA LYS A 178 8.43 -26.29 2.59
C LYS A 178 9.56 -26.00 3.58
N TRP A 179 10.35 -27.01 3.91
CA TRP A 179 11.46 -26.94 4.87
C TRP A 179 12.69 -27.67 4.30
N PRO A 180 13.34 -27.07 3.28
CA PRO A 180 14.58 -27.62 2.72
C PRO A 180 15.66 -27.68 3.79
N ILE A 181 16.55 -28.66 3.64
CA ILE A 181 17.72 -28.79 4.51
C ILE A 181 18.78 -27.73 4.14
N ALA A 182 19.65 -27.38 5.09
CA ALA A 182 20.52 -26.21 4.96
C ALA A 182 21.46 -26.26 3.73
N ASN A 183 21.89 -27.44 3.30
CA ASN A 183 22.74 -27.62 2.12
C ASN A 183 22.02 -27.35 0.79
N GLU A 184 20.69 -27.38 0.74
CA GLU A 184 19.90 -27.07 -0.45
C GLU A 184 19.70 -25.55 -0.65
N LEU A 185 19.93 -24.74 0.38
CA LEU A 185 19.62 -23.30 0.36
C LEU A 185 20.41 -22.53 -0.71
N LEU A 186 21.68 -22.90 -0.95
CA LEU A 186 22.50 -22.26 -2.00
C LEU A 186 21.99 -22.61 -3.39
N THR A 187 21.52 -23.84 -3.60
CA THR A 187 20.90 -24.24 -4.88
C THR A 187 19.59 -23.50 -5.12
N LEU A 188 18.72 -23.41 -4.10
CA LEU A 188 17.47 -22.65 -4.20
C LEU A 188 17.74 -21.17 -4.48
N TRP A 189 18.77 -20.60 -3.87
CA TRP A 189 19.20 -19.24 -4.19
C TRP A 189 19.61 -19.09 -5.65
N GLU A 190 20.47 -19.96 -6.16
CA GLU A 190 20.91 -19.88 -7.57
C GLU A 190 19.74 -20.04 -8.54
N TYR A 191 18.75 -20.87 -8.22
CA TYR A 191 17.56 -21.04 -9.05
C TYR A 191 16.64 -19.82 -9.09
N ASN A 192 16.56 -19.07 -7.98
CA ASN A 192 15.63 -17.94 -7.84
C ASN A 192 16.28 -16.56 -8.01
N LYS A 193 17.62 -16.46 -7.91
CA LYS A 193 18.36 -15.18 -7.92
C LYS A 193 17.98 -14.30 -9.11
N MET A 194 18.08 -14.84 -10.32
CA MET A 194 17.78 -14.07 -11.53
C MET A 194 16.28 -13.77 -11.66
N SER A 195 15.39 -14.67 -11.21
CA SER A 195 13.96 -14.40 -11.16
C SER A 195 13.59 -13.23 -10.27
N MET A 196 14.14 -13.19 -9.04
CA MET A 196 13.89 -12.07 -8.13
C MET A 196 14.45 -10.76 -8.68
N LEU A 197 15.68 -10.76 -9.21
CA LEU A 197 16.30 -9.56 -9.78
C LEU A 197 15.56 -9.06 -11.03
N ASN A 198 15.17 -9.96 -11.93
CA ASN A 198 14.43 -9.59 -13.14
C ASN A 198 13.01 -9.13 -12.82
N LEU A 199 12.35 -9.69 -11.81
CA LEU A 199 11.05 -9.21 -11.37
C LEU A 199 11.14 -7.77 -10.82
N VAL A 200 12.13 -7.46 -9.98
CA VAL A 200 12.34 -6.07 -9.50
C VAL A 200 12.71 -5.14 -10.66
N ALA A 201 13.60 -5.58 -11.55
CA ALA A 201 14.00 -4.78 -12.71
C ALA A 201 12.86 -4.57 -13.71
N SER A 202 11.85 -5.44 -13.75
CA SER A 202 10.66 -5.23 -14.59
C SER A 202 9.92 -3.95 -14.22
N LEU A 203 9.94 -3.54 -12.94
CA LEU A 203 9.31 -2.29 -12.48
C LEU A 203 9.95 -1.03 -13.07
N ILE A 204 11.21 -1.13 -13.51
CA ILE A 204 11.96 -0.07 -14.19
C ILE A 204 11.72 -0.15 -15.70
N LYS A 205 11.64 -1.37 -16.22
CA LYS A 205 11.68 -1.67 -17.65
C LYS A 205 10.31 -1.79 -18.31
N THR A 206 9.21 -1.69 -17.57
CA THR A 206 7.87 -1.78 -18.12
C THR A 206 6.93 -0.76 -17.51
N GLY A 207 5.72 -0.68 -18.07
CA GLY A 207 4.71 0.26 -17.63
C GLY A 207 4.99 1.71 -18.04
N VAL A 208 4.22 2.60 -17.43
CA VAL A 208 4.31 4.05 -17.61
C VAL A 208 4.42 4.72 -16.25
N HIS A 209 5.34 5.66 -16.13
CA HIS A 209 5.52 6.46 -14.92
C HIS A 209 5.76 7.91 -15.29
N GLY A 210 5.57 8.82 -14.34
CA GLY A 210 5.74 10.25 -14.58
C GLY A 210 5.04 11.06 -13.51
N ARG A 211 4.83 12.34 -13.77
CA ARG A 211 4.20 13.28 -12.85
C ARG A 211 3.07 14.06 -13.49
N ILE A 212 2.13 14.51 -12.67
CA ILE A 212 1.01 15.36 -13.10
C ILE A 212 1.26 16.78 -12.61
N PHE A 213 1.24 17.75 -13.53
CA PHE A 213 1.51 19.16 -13.28
C PHE A 213 0.36 20.05 -13.75
N SER A 214 0.27 21.22 -13.13
CA SER A 214 -0.62 22.30 -13.59
C SER A 214 0.04 23.15 -14.67
N SER A 215 -0.70 23.53 -15.71
CA SER A 215 -0.21 24.48 -16.71
C SER A 215 -0.11 25.92 -16.19
N ASP A 216 -0.93 26.29 -15.20
CA ASP A 216 -1.04 27.67 -14.67
C ASP A 216 0.07 28.08 -13.67
N GLY A 217 0.98 27.15 -13.35
CA GLY A 217 2.06 27.43 -12.41
C GLY A 217 3.06 26.30 -12.18
N GLY A 218 2.99 25.21 -12.96
CA GLY A 218 3.94 24.09 -12.86
C GLY A 218 3.86 23.28 -11.56
N ARG A 219 2.88 23.55 -10.69
CA ARG A 219 2.73 22.84 -9.42
C ARG A 219 2.35 21.36 -9.65
N PRO A 220 2.87 20.42 -8.85
CA PRO A 220 2.38 19.06 -8.83
C PRO A 220 0.88 18.99 -8.49
N LEU A 221 0.15 18.12 -9.18
CA LEU A 221 -1.29 17.90 -9.02
C LEU A 221 -1.57 16.47 -8.56
N PRO A 222 -2.00 16.25 -7.31
CA PRO A 222 -2.57 14.98 -6.93
C PRO A 222 -3.73 14.63 -7.87
N GLY A 223 -3.64 13.47 -8.51
CA GLY A 223 -4.53 13.10 -9.60
C GLY A 223 -4.62 11.60 -9.79
N PHE A 224 -5.22 11.21 -10.90
CA PHE A 224 -5.53 9.82 -11.23
C PHE A 224 -5.08 9.49 -12.64
N ILE A 225 -4.53 8.29 -12.80
CA ILE A 225 -4.13 7.69 -14.07
C ILE A 225 -5.06 6.52 -14.37
N VAL A 226 -5.66 6.55 -15.56
CA VAL A 226 -6.54 5.50 -16.08
C VAL A 226 -6.01 5.04 -17.42
N ILE A 227 -6.06 3.74 -17.66
CA ILE A 227 -5.71 3.12 -18.93
C ILE A 227 -6.99 2.68 -19.61
N LYS A 228 -7.20 3.12 -20.85
CA LYS A 228 -8.39 2.72 -21.60
C LYS A 228 -8.47 1.20 -21.73
N GLY A 229 -9.63 0.64 -21.39
CA GLY A 229 -9.87 -0.81 -21.43
C GLY A 229 -9.49 -1.56 -20.14
N ILE A 230 -8.77 -0.94 -19.21
CA ILE A 230 -8.45 -1.54 -17.90
C ILE A 230 -9.24 -0.81 -16.81
N ASN A 231 -10.17 -1.52 -16.17
CA ASN A 231 -11.01 -0.97 -15.11
C ASN A 231 -10.25 -0.90 -13.76
N TYR A 232 -9.18 -0.11 -13.73
CA TYR A 232 -8.36 0.12 -12.56
C TYR A 232 -7.72 1.50 -12.61
N THR A 233 -7.78 2.23 -11.50
CA THR A 233 -7.29 3.61 -11.40
C THR A 233 -6.10 3.69 -10.46
N VAL A 234 -4.99 4.24 -10.94
CA VAL A 234 -3.81 4.52 -10.11
C VAL A 234 -3.89 5.96 -9.61
N GLN A 235 -3.69 6.14 -8.30
CA GLN A 235 -3.60 7.47 -7.69
C GLN A 235 -2.14 7.95 -7.71
N ALA A 236 -1.92 9.16 -8.22
CA ALA A 236 -0.63 9.83 -8.12
C ALA A 236 -0.36 10.26 -6.67
N SER A 237 0.92 10.26 -6.27
CA SER A 237 1.30 10.59 -4.89
C SER A 237 0.87 12.01 -4.52
N ARG A 238 0.56 12.21 -3.24
CA ARG A 238 0.05 13.51 -2.77
C ARG A 238 1.12 14.61 -2.73
N GLY A 239 2.39 14.23 -2.54
CA GLY A 239 3.47 15.17 -2.32
C GLY A 239 4.04 15.73 -3.63
N ILE A 240 4.44 14.85 -4.54
CA ILE A 240 5.13 15.21 -5.79
C ILE A 240 4.35 14.83 -7.05
N ALA A 241 3.13 14.29 -6.89
CA ALA A 241 2.24 13.89 -7.99
C ALA A 241 2.86 12.89 -8.96
N ASP A 242 3.82 12.09 -8.50
CA ASP A 242 4.36 10.98 -9.27
C ASP A 242 3.42 9.78 -9.26
N TYR A 243 3.43 9.04 -10.35
CA TYR A 243 2.64 7.83 -10.50
C TYR A 243 3.48 6.74 -11.17
N HIS A 244 3.11 5.50 -10.89
CA HIS A 244 3.67 4.31 -11.52
C HIS A 244 2.52 3.38 -11.90
N ARG A 245 2.37 3.12 -13.20
CA ARG A 245 1.34 2.23 -13.73
C ARG A 245 2.03 1.08 -14.46
N LEU A 246 2.07 -0.07 -13.80
CA LEU A 246 2.56 -1.31 -14.41
C LEU A 246 1.62 -1.74 -15.52
N LEU A 247 2.21 -2.16 -16.64
CA LEU A 247 1.54 -2.66 -17.83
C LEU A 247 2.42 -3.71 -18.48
N ALA A 248 1.79 -4.68 -19.14
CA ALA A 248 2.51 -5.65 -19.97
C ALA A 248 3.28 -4.95 -21.10
N SER A 249 4.42 -5.52 -21.48
CA SER A 249 5.18 -5.06 -22.66
C SER A 249 4.56 -5.59 -23.96
N GLY A 250 4.82 -4.89 -25.06
CA GLY A 250 4.37 -5.26 -26.42
C GLY A 250 3.03 -4.65 -26.84
N GLY A 251 2.44 -3.77 -26.03
CA GLY A 251 1.12 -3.19 -26.24
C GLY A 251 1.09 -1.69 -26.53
N ARG A 252 0.04 -1.23 -27.24
CA ARG A 252 -0.33 0.18 -27.34
C ARG A 252 -1.37 0.49 -26.27
N TYR A 253 -1.13 1.54 -25.49
CA TYR A 253 -2.05 1.96 -24.44
C TYR A 253 -2.47 3.41 -24.63
N GLU A 254 -3.72 3.72 -24.29
CA GLU A 254 -4.19 5.09 -24.17
C GLU A 254 -4.29 5.45 -22.68
N VAL A 255 -3.42 6.36 -22.25
CA VAL A 255 -3.27 6.79 -20.86
C VAL A 255 -3.96 8.11 -20.66
N THR A 256 -4.87 8.19 -19.69
CA THR A 256 -5.56 9.43 -19.32
C THR A 256 -5.18 9.86 -17.92
N ALA A 257 -4.67 11.08 -17.79
CA ALA A 257 -4.47 11.74 -16.51
C ALA A 257 -5.63 12.70 -16.21
N SER A 258 -6.04 12.74 -14.95
CA SER A 258 -7.09 13.64 -14.47
C SER A 258 -6.74 14.17 -13.08
N ALA A 259 -7.19 15.39 -12.77
CA ALA A 259 -7.07 15.98 -11.45
C ALA A 259 -8.31 16.84 -11.15
N PRO A 260 -8.80 16.89 -9.89
CA PRO A 260 -9.96 17.72 -9.55
C PRO A 260 -9.74 19.19 -9.90
N GLY A 261 -10.68 19.78 -10.65
CA GLY A 261 -10.59 21.18 -11.11
C GLY A 261 -9.78 21.38 -12.39
N TYR A 262 -9.31 20.30 -13.03
CA TYR A 262 -8.54 20.34 -14.27
C TYR A 262 -9.22 19.56 -15.39
N LYS A 263 -8.91 19.90 -16.64
CA LYS A 263 -9.30 19.13 -17.82
C LYS A 263 -8.41 17.90 -17.93
N SER A 264 -9.01 16.72 -18.06
CA SER A 264 -8.27 15.49 -18.29
C SER A 264 -7.53 15.52 -19.63
N LYS A 265 -6.39 14.85 -19.69
CA LYS A 265 -5.57 14.75 -20.91
C LYS A 265 -5.26 13.28 -21.20
N THR A 266 -5.39 12.89 -22.46
CA THR A 266 -5.14 11.53 -22.93
C THR A 266 -3.96 11.52 -23.89
N THR A 267 -3.10 10.52 -23.78
CA THR A 267 -2.00 10.29 -24.72
C THR A 267 -1.87 8.80 -25.05
N GLY A 268 -1.45 8.49 -26.28
CA GLY A 268 -1.09 7.13 -26.68
C GLY A 268 0.38 6.84 -26.36
N ILE A 269 0.66 5.65 -25.83
CA ILE A 269 2.02 5.15 -25.61
C ILE A 269 2.21 3.79 -26.28
N TRP A 270 3.47 3.46 -26.58
CA TRP A 270 3.88 2.15 -27.08
C TRP A 270 4.96 1.61 -26.16
N LEU A 271 4.69 0.49 -25.50
CA LEU A 271 5.63 -0.15 -24.59
C LEU A 271 6.33 -1.29 -25.35
N ASP A 272 7.51 -1.05 -25.93
CA ASP A 272 8.21 -2.09 -26.72
C ASP A 272 9.17 -2.95 -25.86
N LYS A 273 10.19 -2.34 -25.27
CA LYS A 273 11.31 -2.97 -24.54
C LYS A 273 11.73 -2.16 -23.30
N GLY A 274 11.02 -1.08 -22.99
CA GLY A 274 11.32 -0.20 -21.86
C GLY A 274 10.08 0.47 -21.28
N GLY A 275 10.16 0.86 -20.00
CA GLY A 275 9.16 1.69 -19.36
C GLY A 275 9.17 3.06 -20.02
N THR A 276 8.01 3.70 -20.11
CA THR A 276 7.89 5.04 -20.71
C THR A 276 7.69 6.09 -19.62
N ASN A 277 8.52 7.13 -19.65
CA ASN A 277 8.28 8.32 -18.84
C ASN A 277 7.30 9.26 -19.56
N VAL A 278 6.16 9.56 -18.93
CA VAL A 278 5.14 10.48 -19.45
C VAL A 278 4.71 11.44 -18.36
N ASP A 279 5.10 12.70 -18.49
CA ASP A 279 4.54 13.76 -17.65
C ASP A 279 3.26 14.33 -18.28
N PHE A 280 2.27 14.60 -17.42
CA PHE A 280 1.01 15.21 -17.83
C PHE A 280 0.93 16.64 -17.31
N VAL A 281 0.82 17.60 -18.21
CA VAL A 281 0.48 18.99 -17.87
C VAL A 281 -1.01 19.22 -18.17
N LEU A 282 -1.78 19.53 -17.13
CA LEU A 282 -3.23 19.69 -17.18
C LEU A 282 -3.64 21.16 -17.08
N ASP A 283 -4.66 21.54 -17.84
CA ASP A 283 -5.22 22.89 -17.84
C ASP A 283 -6.36 23.02 -16.84
N PRO A 284 -6.43 24.11 -16.05
CA PRO A 284 -7.52 24.31 -15.12
C PRO A 284 -8.86 24.43 -15.86
N ASN A 285 -9.92 23.92 -15.24
CA ASN A 285 -11.28 24.17 -15.71
C ASN A 285 -11.56 25.67 -15.58
N VAL A 286 -12.11 26.28 -16.62
CA VAL A 286 -12.46 27.70 -16.63
C VAL A 286 -13.97 27.87 -16.62
N ASN A 287 -14.46 28.93 -15.98
CA ASN A 287 -15.85 29.33 -16.06
C ASN A 287 -16.17 29.98 -17.43
N LEU A 288 -17.43 30.32 -17.66
CA LEU A 288 -17.90 30.96 -18.90
C LEU A 288 -17.21 32.30 -19.25
N ARG A 289 -16.48 32.91 -18.30
CA ARG A 289 -15.70 34.14 -18.50
C ARG A 289 -14.19 33.89 -18.63
N GLY A 290 -13.76 32.63 -18.74
CA GLY A 290 -12.34 32.26 -18.83
C GLY A 290 -11.59 32.30 -17.50
N ILE A 291 -12.27 32.46 -16.36
CA ILE A 291 -11.64 32.49 -15.04
C ILE A 291 -11.50 31.05 -14.52
N PRO A 292 -10.31 30.60 -14.07
CA PRO A 292 -10.12 29.28 -13.48
C PRO A 292 -11.10 29.02 -12.32
N LEU A 293 -11.82 27.89 -12.39
CA LEU A 293 -12.64 27.34 -11.33
C LEU A 293 -11.71 26.71 -10.29
N ARG A 294 -11.21 27.54 -9.38
CA ARG A 294 -10.36 27.12 -8.27
C ARG A 294 -11.11 26.12 -7.38
N SER A 295 -10.58 24.90 -7.30
CA SER A 295 -11.09 23.85 -6.41
C SER A 295 -10.84 24.26 -4.95
N ALA A 296 -11.82 24.07 -4.05
CA ALA A 296 -11.70 24.39 -2.63
C ALA A 296 -10.53 23.69 -1.89
N PHE A 297 -9.88 22.70 -2.53
CA PHE A 297 -8.62 22.11 -2.06
C PHE A 297 -7.42 23.08 -2.12
N GLU A 298 -7.53 24.18 -2.87
CA GLU A 298 -6.50 25.22 -2.97
C GLU A 298 -6.30 26.02 -1.66
N CYS A 299 -7.25 25.99 -0.72
CA CYS A 299 -7.14 26.76 0.52
C CYS A 299 -6.37 26.07 1.66
N ARG A 300 -5.74 24.89 1.43
CA ARG A 300 -4.99 24.19 2.50
C ARG A 300 -3.47 24.25 2.42
N TRP A 301 -2.91 24.72 1.29
CA TRP A 301 -1.48 24.64 1.03
C TRP A 301 -0.77 26.01 0.90
N GLY A 302 -1.50 27.11 1.11
CA GLY A 302 -0.96 28.48 1.08
C GLY A 302 -0.91 29.22 2.42
N THR A 303 -1.51 28.69 3.50
CA THR A 303 -1.54 29.37 4.81
C THR A 303 -1.34 28.38 5.95
N ARG A 304 -0.10 27.90 6.09
CA ARG A 304 0.36 27.27 7.35
C ARG A 304 0.77 28.29 8.41
N SER A 305 0.17 29.49 8.40
CA SER A 305 0.39 30.55 9.40
C SER A 305 -0.89 31.24 9.92
N VAL A 306 -2.11 30.80 9.58
CA VAL A 306 -3.35 31.51 10.02
C VAL A 306 -4.43 30.56 10.56
N ILE A 307 -4.04 29.49 11.27
CA ILE A 307 -5.00 28.65 12.04
C ILE A 307 -4.73 28.77 13.57
N TRP A 308 -3.88 29.70 13.99
CA TRP A 308 -3.69 30.00 15.41
C TRP A 308 -4.58 31.14 15.92
N ASP A 309 -5.14 31.98 15.03
CA ASP A 309 -5.86 33.18 15.46
C ASP A 309 -7.32 32.94 15.87
N THR A 310 -8.02 31.99 15.26
CA THR A 310 -9.45 31.74 15.59
C THR A 310 -9.65 30.85 16.82
N HIS A 311 -8.60 30.17 17.29
CA HIS A 311 -8.66 29.35 18.50
C HIS A 311 -8.16 30.09 19.73
N LEU A 312 -7.28 31.10 19.60
CA LEU A 312 -6.75 31.84 20.74
C LEU A 312 -7.85 32.59 21.50
N GLU A 313 -8.78 33.24 20.80
CA GLU A 313 -9.91 33.93 21.43
C GLU A 313 -10.83 32.97 22.20
N VAL A 314 -11.09 31.78 21.64
CA VAL A 314 -11.91 30.74 22.28
C VAL A 314 -11.19 30.17 23.52
N TYR A 315 -9.87 29.94 23.44
CA TYR A 315 -9.07 29.50 24.57
C TYR A 315 -8.98 30.57 25.67
N LEU A 316 -8.82 31.85 25.30
CA LEU A 316 -8.83 32.97 26.25
C LEU A 316 -10.19 33.09 26.94
N LEU A 317 -11.29 32.99 26.20
CA LEU A 317 -12.65 32.96 26.77
C LEU A 317 -12.84 31.78 27.73
N LEU A 318 -12.39 30.58 27.37
CA LEU A 318 -12.44 29.41 28.24
C LEU A 318 -11.60 29.59 29.51
N ILE A 319 -10.39 30.14 29.40
CA ILE A 319 -9.52 30.42 30.56
C ILE A 319 -10.16 31.46 31.49
N VAL A 320 -10.77 32.51 30.95
CA VAL A 320 -11.47 33.53 31.75
C VAL A 320 -12.70 32.94 32.45
N ILE A 321 -13.49 32.10 31.75
CA ILE A 321 -14.66 31.42 32.33
C ILE A 321 -14.23 30.47 33.45
N VAL A 322 -13.21 29.64 33.23
CA VAL A 322 -12.69 28.72 34.24
C VAL A 322 -12.10 29.49 35.43
N GLY A 323 -11.35 30.56 35.18
CA GLY A 323 -10.81 31.44 36.22
C GLY A 323 -11.92 32.09 37.06
N PHE A 324 -12.99 32.55 36.43
CA PHE A 324 -14.15 33.13 37.12
C PHE A 324 -14.90 32.08 37.95
N LEU A 325 -15.11 30.88 37.43
CA LEU A 325 -15.72 29.77 38.17
C LEU A 325 -14.88 29.34 39.37
N LEU A 326 -13.55 29.27 39.23
CA LEU A 326 -12.64 28.99 40.34
C LEU A 326 -12.67 30.11 41.40
N PHE A 327 -12.75 31.37 40.97
CA PHE A 327 -12.91 32.51 41.88
C PHE A 327 -14.23 32.43 42.66
N LEU A 328 -15.34 32.12 41.99
CA LEU A 328 -16.64 31.91 42.65
C LEU A 328 -16.59 30.75 43.65
N CYS A 329 -15.96 29.63 43.29
CA CYS A 329 -15.76 28.49 44.19
C CYS A 329 -14.91 28.85 45.41
N LYS A 330 -13.82 29.63 45.22
CA LYS A 330 -12.97 30.13 46.32
C LYS A 330 -13.70 31.11 47.23
N ARG A 331 -14.53 32.01 46.67
CA ARG A 331 -15.36 32.95 47.43
C ARG A 331 -16.44 32.23 48.23
N ARG A 332 -17.03 31.16 47.66
CA ARG A 332 -18.04 30.32 48.34
C ARG A 332 -17.43 29.50 49.48
N THR A 333 -16.21 29.00 49.33
CA THR A 333 -15.47 28.32 50.41
C THR A 333 -15.03 29.30 51.50
N TYR A 334 -14.55 30.50 51.15
CA TYR A 334 -14.18 31.53 52.13
C TYR A 334 -15.40 32.03 52.93
N SER A 335 -16.56 32.21 52.28
CA SER A 335 -17.82 32.57 52.96
C SER A 335 -18.28 31.48 53.93
N ARG A 336 -18.19 30.19 53.54
CA ARG A 336 -18.51 29.06 54.43
C ARG A 336 -17.53 28.93 55.62
N LEU A 337 -16.25 29.21 55.42
CA LEU A 337 -15.25 29.27 56.49
C LEU A 337 -15.51 30.43 57.46
N LYS A 338 -15.90 31.60 56.95
CA LYS A 338 -16.27 32.75 57.78
C LYS A 338 -17.55 32.52 58.59
N GLN A 339 -18.55 31.83 58.01
CA GLN A 339 -19.75 31.40 58.75
C GLN A 339 -19.43 30.36 59.84
N ARG A 340 -18.45 29.46 59.62
CA ARG A 340 -17.99 28.51 60.66
C ARG A 340 -17.20 29.17 61.78
N GLN A 341 -16.48 30.27 61.53
CA GLN A 341 -15.78 31.03 62.58
C GLN A 341 -16.71 31.93 63.40
N LEU A 342 -17.84 32.37 62.85
CA LEU A 342 -18.88 33.12 63.58
C LEU A 342 -19.84 32.22 64.39
N ALA A 343 -19.86 30.91 64.13
CA ALA A 343 -20.53 29.93 64.97
C ALA A 343 -19.64 29.62 66.18
N GLY A 344 -19.69 30.48 67.19
CA GLY A 344 -19.01 30.28 68.47
C GLY A 344 -19.42 28.97 69.17
N PRO A 345 -18.62 28.51 70.16
CA PRO A 345 -18.80 27.19 70.78
C PRO A 345 -20.17 27.10 71.45
N LYS A 346 -20.94 26.06 71.09
CA LYS A 346 -22.18 25.71 71.79
C LYS A 346 -21.82 25.37 73.24
N ARG A 347 -22.34 26.16 74.19
CA ARG A 347 -22.29 25.85 75.62
C ARG A 347 -22.99 24.50 75.89
N PRO A 348 -22.47 23.67 76.82
CA PRO A 348 -23.15 22.45 77.23
C PRO A 348 -24.38 22.81 78.08
N VAL A 349 -25.52 22.22 77.75
CA VAL A 349 -26.71 22.25 78.60
C VAL A 349 -26.65 21.01 79.48
N VAL A 350 -26.51 21.25 80.78
CA VAL A 350 -26.77 20.28 81.85
C VAL A 350 -28.22 20.46 82.27
N VAL A 351 -29.06 19.44 82.05
CA VAL A 351 -30.15 19.00 82.93
C VAL A 351 -30.25 17.50 82.78
#